data_AF-A0A1G1HPC0-F1
#
_entry.id   AF-A0A1G1HPC0-F1
#
_cell.length_a   1.000
_cell.length_b   1.000
_cell.length_c   1.000
_cell.angle_alpha   90.00
_cell.angle_beta   90.00
_cell.angle_gamma   90.00
#
_symmetry.space_group_name_H-M   'P 1'
#
loop_
_entity.id
_entity.type
_entity.pdbx_description
1 polymer ?
#
loop_
_entity_poly.entity_id
_entity_poly.type
_entity_poly.pdbx_seq_one_letter_code
_entity_poly.pdbx_strand_id
1 'polypeptide(L)'
;MSLKASVEGVRQIDTSVWRAELNPSEVRRLGNTQSNWGHLSVLIVNNPTFLSERAQLEFELSGIKVLNVGNASDVIIISTSDEESKAELLTNEICEPQITIDANGDIRFLKELKELSPFMGRIGGILIQKIRREFHGSLKYHEKSRMYVESPVNFWAVRVQPRDKSLLISIYGSPPDYTKVKETINVKRGRTGYSTFKIKTIEEIDTAIGIIRYAFNLKRRR
;
A
#
# COMPACT_ATOMS: atom_id res chain seq x y z
N MET A 1 24.30 23.51 15.16
CA MET A 1 23.15 24.42 15.09
C MET A 1 22.06 23.69 14.34
N SER A 2 20.97 23.26 15.00
CA SER A 2 19.83 22.65 14.31
C SER A 2 18.99 23.76 13.68
N LEU A 3 18.69 23.66 12.37
CA LEU A 3 17.72 24.54 11.75
C LEU A 3 16.32 24.06 12.14
N LYS A 4 15.52 24.97 12.72
CA LYS A 4 14.11 24.76 12.99
C LYS A 4 13.27 25.25 11.83
N ALA A 5 12.22 24.51 11.51
CA ALA A 5 11.16 24.96 10.62
C ALA A 5 9.87 25.12 11.42
N SER A 6 9.03 26.04 10.96
CA SER A 6 7.72 26.27 11.52
C SER A 6 6.67 26.24 10.40
N VAL A 7 5.53 25.63 10.70
CA VAL A 7 4.35 25.61 9.82
C VAL A 7 3.24 26.36 10.53
N GLU A 8 2.66 27.33 9.85
CA GLU A 8 1.55 28.15 10.36
C GLU A 8 0.20 27.61 9.87
N GLY A 9 -0.90 28.04 10.51
CA GLY A 9 -2.25 27.61 10.13
C GLY A 9 -2.54 26.14 10.41
N VAL A 10 -1.83 25.56 11.39
CA VAL A 10 -1.90 24.15 11.71
C VAL A 10 -3.13 23.87 12.59
N ARG A 11 -4.00 22.98 12.11
CA ARG A 11 -5.15 22.46 12.84
C ARG A 11 -4.83 21.07 13.39
N GLN A 12 -4.90 20.92 14.71
CA GLN A 12 -4.79 19.62 15.34
C GLN A 12 -6.04 18.77 15.04
N ILE A 13 -5.83 17.57 14.49
CA ILE A 13 -6.87 16.56 14.26
C ILE A 13 -6.89 15.57 15.41
N ASP A 14 -5.70 15.17 15.88
CA ASP A 14 -5.49 14.23 16.97
C ASP A 14 -4.23 14.62 17.76
N THR A 15 -3.97 13.95 18.87
CA THR A 15 -2.86 14.17 19.81
C THR A 15 -1.49 14.19 19.10
N SER A 16 -1.36 13.48 17.99
CA SER A 16 -0.12 13.31 17.21
C SER A 16 -0.29 13.59 15.71
N VAL A 17 -1.45 14.15 15.32
CA VAL A 17 -1.80 14.36 13.92
C VAL A 17 -2.32 15.77 13.73
N TRP A 18 -1.70 16.50 12.81
CA TRP A 18 -2.12 17.82 12.42
C TRP A 18 -2.38 17.91 10.93
N ARG A 19 -3.18 18.89 10.56
CA ARG A 19 -3.45 19.25 9.18
C ARG A 19 -3.11 20.70 8.95
N ALA A 20 -2.45 20.99 7.84
CA ALA A 20 -2.00 22.32 7.48
C ALA A 20 -2.15 22.54 5.97
N GLU A 21 -2.06 23.80 5.57
CA GLU A 21 -2.01 24.16 4.17
C GLU A 21 -0.57 24.51 3.78
N LEU A 22 0.04 23.68 2.94
CA LEU A 22 1.38 23.92 2.37
C LEU A 22 1.35 23.55 0.88
N ASN A 23 1.88 24.43 0.05
CA ASN A 23 1.95 24.19 -1.37
C ASN A 23 2.91 23.03 -1.68
N PRO A 24 2.66 22.23 -2.74
CA PRO A 24 3.56 21.12 -3.11
C PRO A 24 5.03 21.55 -3.28
N SER A 25 5.28 22.78 -3.73
CA SER A 25 6.62 23.34 -3.85
C SER A 25 7.29 23.64 -2.51
N GLU A 26 6.53 23.91 -1.45
CA GLU A 26 7.02 24.08 -0.08
C GLU A 26 7.30 22.72 0.56
N VAL A 27 6.40 21.75 0.37
CA VAL A 27 6.60 20.37 0.84
C VAL A 27 7.87 19.76 0.22
N ARG A 28 8.13 19.99 -1.08
CA ARG A 28 9.37 19.54 -1.74
C ARG A 28 10.63 20.21 -1.21
N ARG A 29 10.53 21.42 -0.64
CA ARG A 29 11.67 22.11 -0.01
C ARG A 29 12.00 21.50 1.35
N LEU A 30 11.00 20.94 2.05
CA LEU A 30 11.19 20.26 3.33
C LEU A 30 11.87 18.89 3.16
N GLY A 31 11.67 18.22 2.02
CA GLY A 31 12.39 17.00 1.69
C GLY A 31 11.97 16.39 0.36
N ASN A 32 12.80 15.48 -0.13
CA ASN A 32 12.52 14.73 -1.35
C ASN A 32 11.76 13.44 -1.02
N THR A 33 10.78 13.12 -1.87
CA THR A 33 10.08 11.83 -1.84
C THR A 33 10.07 11.21 -3.23
N GLN A 34 10.03 9.88 -3.28
CA GLN A 34 9.83 9.11 -4.51
C GLN A 34 8.32 8.89 -4.81
N SER A 35 7.44 9.29 -3.90
CA SER A 35 5.99 9.13 -4.01
C SER A 35 5.30 10.48 -4.23
N ASN A 36 4.74 10.66 -5.43
CA ASN A 36 3.95 11.83 -5.80
C ASN A 36 2.58 11.38 -6.30
N TRP A 37 1.64 11.14 -5.38
CA TRP A 37 0.32 10.61 -5.73
C TRP A 37 -0.82 11.34 -5.00
N GLY A 38 -1.90 11.58 -5.73
CA GLY A 38 -3.15 12.13 -5.17
C GLY A 38 -3.08 13.62 -4.80
N HIS A 39 -4.06 14.03 -4.00
CA HIS A 39 -4.25 15.44 -3.60
C HIS A 39 -3.55 15.80 -2.29
N LEU A 40 -3.22 14.82 -1.45
CA LEU A 40 -2.77 15.04 -0.08
C LEU A 40 -1.25 14.85 0.06
N SER A 41 -0.56 15.79 0.69
CA SER A 41 0.83 15.60 1.11
C SER A 41 0.91 15.03 2.53
N VAL A 42 1.92 14.22 2.80
CA VAL A 42 2.11 13.59 4.11
C VAL A 42 3.54 13.78 4.60
N LEU A 43 3.66 14.34 5.80
CA LEU A 43 4.91 14.64 6.49
C LEU A 43 4.98 13.86 7.81
N ILE A 44 6.15 13.30 8.11
CA ILE A 44 6.50 12.85 9.45
C ILE A 44 7.50 13.85 10.04
N VAL A 45 7.27 14.26 11.28
CA VAL A 45 8.11 15.20 12.03
C VAL A 45 8.51 14.58 13.36
N ASN A 46 9.78 14.70 13.73
CA ASN A 46 10.25 14.22 15.03
C ASN A 46 10.04 15.28 16.11
N ASN A 47 9.47 14.87 17.25
CA ASN A 47 9.29 15.69 18.44
C ASN A 47 8.76 17.12 18.16
N PRO A 48 7.65 17.29 17.41
CA PRO A 48 7.15 18.62 17.10
C PRO A 48 6.59 19.31 18.35
N THR A 49 6.82 20.61 18.45
CA THR A 49 6.22 21.47 19.48
C THR A 49 5.03 22.19 18.86
N PHE A 50 3.83 21.87 19.32
CA PHE A 50 2.62 22.54 18.89
C PHE A 50 2.32 23.74 19.79
N LEU A 51 2.35 24.94 19.21
CA LEU A 51 2.03 26.20 19.86
C LEU A 51 0.57 26.55 19.55
N SER A 52 -0.34 26.12 20.42
CA SER A 52 -1.79 26.30 20.26
C SER A 52 -2.22 27.76 20.14
N GLU A 53 -1.54 28.68 20.84
CA GLU A 53 -1.82 30.12 20.81
C GLU A 53 -1.56 30.76 19.44
N ARG A 54 -0.68 30.16 18.63
CA ARG A 54 -0.28 30.68 17.30
C ARG A 54 -0.74 29.79 16.14
N ALA A 55 -1.44 28.70 16.43
CA ALA A 55 -1.76 27.65 15.46
C ALA A 55 -0.52 27.23 14.65
N GLN A 56 0.61 27.07 15.34
CA GLN A 56 1.92 26.88 14.73
C GLN A 56 2.55 25.58 15.22
N LEU A 57 3.16 24.82 14.30
CA LEU A 57 3.90 23.61 14.60
C LEU A 57 5.38 23.85 14.32
N GLU A 58 6.23 23.75 15.34
CA GLU A 58 7.68 23.88 15.22
C GLU A 58 8.35 22.52 15.33
N PHE A 59 9.33 22.26 14.46
CA PHE A 59 10.10 21.02 14.47
C PHE A 59 11.49 21.25 13.86
N GLU A 60 12.41 20.32 14.10
CA GLU A 60 13.74 20.38 13.50
C GLU A 60 13.71 19.85 12.06
N LEU A 61 14.36 20.57 11.13
CA LEU A 61 14.43 20.16 9.72
C LEU A 61 15.16 18.81 9.54
N SER A 62 16.11 18.50 10.42
CA SER A 62 16.82 17.21 10.43
C SER A 62 15.92 16.02 10.75
N GLY A 63 14.80 16.26 11.44
CA GLY A 63 13.84 15.22 11.85
C GLY A 63 12.61 15.15 10.95
N ILE A 64 12.66 15.70 9.73
CA ILE A 64 11.54 15.66 8.79
C ILE A 64 11.69 14.52 7.79
N LYS A 65 10.59 13.80 7.54
CA LYS A 65 10.49 12.82 6.46
C LYS A 65 9.23 13.06 5.64
N VAL A 66 9.42 13.41 4.37
CA VAL A 66 8.31 13.58 3.41
C VAL A 66 7.92 12.22 2.87
N LEU A 67 6.73 11.74 3.21
CA LEU A 67 6.23 10.44 2.72
C LEU A 67 5.58 10.56 1.34
N ASN A 68 4.80 11.61 1.11
CA ASN A 68 4.10 11.84 -0.14
C ASN A 68 3.97 13.33 -0.43
N VAL A 69 4.10 13.72 -1.69
CA VAL A 69 3.74 15.07 -2.15
C VAL A 69 2.50 14.97 -3.02
N GLY A 70 1.40 15.51 -2.52
CA GLY A 70 0.15 15.66 -3.28
C GLY A 70 0.24 16.80 -4.29
N ASN A 71 -0.83 16.96 -5.07
CA ASN A 71 -0.98 18.07 -6.02
C ASN A 71 -1.83 19.24 -5.50
N ALA A 72 -2.43 19.13 -4.31
CA ALA A 72 -3.14 20.22 -3.66
C ALA A 72 -2.32 20.75 -2.47
N SER A 73 -2.77 21.87 -1.89
CA SER A 73 -2.12 22.48 -0.73
C SER A 73 -2.44 21.78 0.59
N ASP A 74 -3.11 20.63 0.57
CA ASP A 74 -3.56 19.93 1.77
C ASP A 74 -2.48 18.98 2.30
N VAL A 75 -2.10 19.12 3.57
CA VAL A 75 -1.00 18.37 4.18
C VAL A 75 -1.41 17.76 5.52
N ILE A 76 -1.10 16.48 5.72
CA ILE A 76 -1.14 15.82 7.04
C ILE A 76 0.28 15.73 7.59
N ILE A 77 0.44 16.12 8.85
CA ILE A 77 1.68 16.05 9.61
C ILE A 77 1.49 15.07 10.76
N ILE A 78 2.40 14.11 10.90
CA ILE A 78 2.36 13.05 11.93
C ILE A 78 3.60 13.17 12.80
N SER A 79 3.44 13.22 14.12
CA SER A 79 4.59 13.18 15.03
C SER A 79 5.14 11.78 15.20
N THR A 80 6.45 11.65 15.27
CA THR A 80 7.12 10.45 15.79
C THR A 80 8.13 10.82 16.89
N SER A 81 8.43 9.87 17.77
CA SER A 81 9.42 9.99 18.85
C SER A 81 10.72 9.27 18.46
N ASP A 82 11.86 9.87 18.78
CA ASP A 82 13.21 9.46 18.35
C ASP A 82 13.70 8.05 18.76
N GLU A 83 12.90 7.25 19.46
CA GLU A 83 13.24 5.85 19.78
C GLU A 83 13.42 4.99 18.51
N GLU A 84 12.92 5.42 17.34
CA GLU A 84 13.12 4.72 16.06
C GLU A 84 14.19 5.36 15.14
N SER A 85 14.85 6.45 15.55
CA SER A 85 15.67 7.30 14.66
C SER A 85 17.17 6.95 14.58
N LYS A 86 17.66 5.89 15.22
CA LYS A 86 19.10 5.54 15.25
C LYS A 86 19.61 4.61 14.15
N ALA A 87 18.81 4.26 13.15
CA ALA A 87 19.19 3.25 12.15
C ALA A 87 19.82 3.77 10.85
N GLU A 88 19.97 5.08 10.62
CA GLU A 88 20.41 5.61 9.32
C GLU A 88 21.66 6.51 9.41
N LEU A 89 22.79 5.94 9.79
CA LEU A 89 24.10 6.50 9.43
C LEU A 89 25.03 5.32 9.17
N LEU A 90 25.13 4.88 7.91
CA LEU A 90 26.36 4.40 7.27
C LEU A 90 26.11 4.13 5.76
N THR A 91 26.69 5.03 4.97
CA THR A 91 27.34 4.84 3.65
C THR A 91 26.53 4.47 2.41
N ASN A 92 26.55 5.45 1.49
CA ASN A 92 26.42 5.38 0.03
C ASN A 92 26.99 4.10 -0.60
N GLU A 93 26.11 3.18 -0.95
CA GLU A 93 26.13 2.48 -2.23
C GLU A 93 24.70 2.52 -2.78
N ILE A 94 24.54 2.60 -4.10
CA ILE A 94 23.23 2.54 -4.75
C ILE A 94 22.58 1.21 -4.38
N CYS A 95 21.68 1.24 -3.41
CA CYS A 95 20.85 0.11 -3.02
C CYS A 95 19.43 0.67 -2.86
N GLU A 96 18.51 0.16 -3.69
CA GLU A 96 17.08 0.39 -3.56
C GLU A 96 16.67 0.31 -2.08
N PRO A 97 15.78 1.19 -1.59
CA PRO A 97 15.50 1.27 -0.17
C PRO A 97 15.02 -0.10 0.29
N GLN A 98 15.79 -0.72 1.18
CA GLN A 98 15.36 -1.87 1.96
C GLN A 98 14.26 -1.38 2.91
N ILE A 99 13.06 -1.24 2.35
CA ILE A 99 11.81 -1.39 3.08
C ILE A 99 12.01 -2.68 3.87
N THR A 100 11.91 -2.62 5.20
CA THR A 100 11.89 -3.80 6.07
C THR A 100 10.98 -4.85 5.44
N ILE A 101 11.61 -5.88 4.85
CA ILE A 101 11.05 -6.73 3.78
C ILE A 101 9.90 -7.62 4.30
N ASP A 102 9.67 -7.63 5.61
CA ASP A 102 8.78 -8.59 6.27
C ASP A 102 7.41 -8.05 6.71
N ALA A 103 7.14 -6.73 6.68
CA ALA A 103 5.88 -6.19 7.20
C ALA A 103 4.74 -6.05 6.16
N ASN A 104 5.04 -5.92 4.86
CA ASN A 104 4.03 -5.77 3.81
C ASN A 104 3.96 -7.01 2.91
N GLY A 105 2.89 -7.79 3.01
CA GLY A 105 2.75 -9.02 2.24
C GLY A 105 2.65 -8.80 0.73
N ASP A 106 2.36 -7.59 0.25
CA ASP A 106 2.44 -7.26 -1.18
C ASP A 106 3.89 -7.34 -1.68
N ILE A 107 4.83 -6.78 -0.91
CA ILE A 107 6.26 -6.78 -1.25
C ILE A 107 6.78 -8.21 -1.24
N ARG A 108 6.44 -8.97 -0.21
CA ARG A 108 6.81 -10.38 -0.10
C ARG A 108 6.29 -11.20 -1.29
N PHE A 109 5.01 -11.01 -1.65
CA PHE A 109 4.40 -11.66 -2.82
C PHE A 109 5.13 -11.30 -4.12
N LEU A 110 5.44 -10.02 -4.35
CA LEU A 110 6.15 -9.57 -5.54
C LEU A 110 7.59 -10.10 -5.60
N LYS A 111 8.28 -10.16 -4.46
CA LYS A 111 9.62 -10.75 -4.36
C LYS A 111 9.60 -12.23 -4.75
N GLU A 112 8.69 -13.01 -4.17
CA GLU A 112 8.50 -14.43 -4.50
C GLU A 112 8.26 -14.65 -6.01
N LEU A 113 7.46 -13.78 -6.64
CA LEU A 113 7.20 -13.88 -8.08
C LEU A 113 8.39 -13.52 -8.95
N LYS A 114 9.16 -12.49 -8.56
CA LYS A 114 10.39 -12.10 -9.28
C LYS A 114 11.44 -13.19 -9.21
N GLU A 115 11.60 -13.84 -8.06
CA GLU A 115 12.49 -14.99 -7.87
C GLU A 115 12.06 -16.19 -8.73
N LEU A 116 10.76 -16.39 -8.93
CA LEU A 116 10.25 -17.46 -9.79
C LEU A 116 10.52 -17.19 -11.28
N SER A 117 10.20 -15.99 -11.78
CA SER A 117 10.60 -15.51 -13.12
C SER A 117 10.28 -14.03 -13.32
N PRO A 118 11.02 -13.31 -14.19
CA PRO A 118 10.71 -11.92 -14.53
C PRO A 118 9.28 -11.71 -15.06
N PHE A 119 8.76 -12.66 -15.84
CA PHE A 119 7.40 -12.60 -16.38
C PHE A 119 6.33 -12.68 -15.28
N MET A 120 6.50 -13.60 -14.32
CA MET A 120 5.60 -13.71 -13.17
C MET A 120 5.68 -12.46 -12.29
N GLY A 121 6.87 -11.89 -12.10
CA GLY A 121 7.05 -10.60 -11.45
C GLY A 121 6.25 -9.49 -12.11
N ARG A 122 6.20 -9.45 -13.45
CA ARG A 122 5.39 -8.49 -14.21
C ARG A 122 3.88 -8.71 -14.03
N ILE A 123 3.41 -9.95 -14.11
CA ILE A 123 1.99 -10.28 -13.85
C ILE A 123 1.58 -9.85 -12.44
N GLY A 124 2.37 -10.24 -11.44
CA GLY A 124 2.14 -9.86 -10.04
C GLY A 124 2.13 -8.35 -9.84
N GLY A 125 3.10 -7.64 -10.43
CA GLY A 125 3.19 -6.19 -10.34
C GLY A 125 1.97 -5.48 -10.89
N ILE A 126 1.50 -5.87 -12.09
CA ILE A 126 0.29 -5.30 -12.70
C ILE A 126 -0.95 -5.64 -11.88
N LEU A 127 -1.07 -6.89 -11.40
CA LEU A 127 -2.19 -7.32 -10.56
C LEU A 127 -2.28 -6.49 -9.27
N ILE A 128 -1.19 -6.40 -8.50
CA ILE A 128 -1.14 -5.64 -7.25
C ILE A 128 -1.40 -4.15 -7.51
N GLN A 129 -0.78 -3.58 -8.54
CA GLN A 129 -1.01 -2.18 -8.90
C GLN A 129 -2.50 -1.92 -9.17
N LYS A 130 -3.18 -2.80 -9.92
CA LYS A 130 -4.61 -2.65 -10.21
C LYS A 130 -5.49 -2.86 -8.97
N ILE A 131 -5.22 -3.85 -8.10
CA ILE A 131 -6.05 -3.99 -6.88
C ILE A 131 -5.88 -2.79 -5.95
N ARG A 132 -4.66 -2.26 -5.79
CA ARG A 132 -4.40 -1.14 -4.87
C ARG A 132 -4.94 0.20 -5.38
N ARG A 133 -5.25 0.30 -6.68
CA ARG A 133 -6.02 1.44 -7.23
C ARG A 133 -7.50 1.38 -6.88
N GLU A 134 -8.06 0.20 -6.63
CA GLU A 134 -9.49 0.00 -6.39
C GLU A 134 -9.85 -0.32 -4.94
N PHE A 135 -8.93 -0.94 -4.20
CA PHE A 135 -9.16 -1.45 -2.85
C PHE A 135 -8.01 -1.03 -1.94
N HIS A 136 -8.37 -0.38 -0.83
CA HIS A 136 -7.44 -0.13 0.26
C HIS A 136 -7.22 -1.42 1.05
N GLY A 137 -5.95 -1.78 1.27
CA GLY A 137 -5.57 -2.96 2.01
C GLY A 137 -4.16 -3.40 1.67
N SER A 138 -3.76 -4.54 2.24
CA SER A 138 -2.48 -5.19 1.97
C SER A 138 -2.63 -6.70 2.08
N LEU A 139 -1.79 -7.44 1.37
CA LEU A 139 -1.71 -8.88 1.53
C LEU A 139 -1.08 -9.24 2.87
N LYS A 140 -1.58 -10.30 3.50
CA LYS A 140 -0.98 -10.98 4.64
C LYS A 140 -0.64 -12.41 4.26
N TYR A 141 0.60 -12.82 4.49
CA TYR A 141 1.02 -14.19 4.19
C TYR A 141 0.62 -15.14 5.32
N HIS A 142 -0.02 -16.25 4.97
CA HIS A 142 -0.43 -17.30 5.90
C HIS A 142 0.33 -18.59 5.64
N GLU A 143 1.37 -18.86 6.42
CA GLU A 143 2.31 -19.98 6.24
C GLU A 143 1.63 -21.34 6.08
N LYS A 144 0.67 -21.67 6.96
CA LYS A 144 -0.05 -22.96 6.93
C LYS A 144 -0.76 -23.23 5.61
N SER A 145 -1.24 -22.17 4.94
CA SER A 145 -1.99 -22.30 3.69
C SER A 145 -1.19 -21.87 2.46
N ARG A 146 -0.01 -21.26 2.67
CA ARG A 146 0.78 -20.60 1.63
C ARG A 146 -0.06 -19.64 0.77
N MET A 147 -1.01 -18.95 1.40
CA MET A 147 -1.87 -17.96 0.74
C MET A 147 -1.45 -16.57 1.22
N TYR A 148 -1.45 -15.63 0.30
CA TYR A 148 -1.50 -14.21 0.57
C TYR A 148 -2.98 -13.80 0.60
N VAL A 149 -3.48 -13.39 1.77
CA VAL A 149 -4.89 -13.04 1.97
C VAL A 149 -5.01 -11.53 2.11
N GLU A 150 -6.00 -10.95 1.44
CA GLU A 150 -6.26 -9.52 1.51
C GLU A 150 -6.79 -9.09 2.89
N SER A 151 -6.12 -8.15 3.54
CA SER A 151 -6.56 -7.56 4.80
C SER A 151 -6.98 -6.10 4.58
N PRO A 152 -8.04 -5.60 5.24
CA PRO A 152 -8.77 -6.22 6.36
C PRO A 152 -10.02 -7.03 5.98
N VAL A 153 -10.51 -6.91 4.73
CA VAL A 153 -11.84 -7.42 4.35
C VAL A 153 -11.83 -8.91 3.98
N ASN A 154 -10.67 -9.53 3.70
CA ASN A 154 -10.51 -10.97 3.42
C ASN A 154 -11.39 -11.47 2.25
N PHE A 155 -11.68 -10.64 1.25
CA PHE A 155 -12.58 -10.99 0.15
C PHE A 155 -11.88 -11.71 -1.00
N TRP A 156 -10.56 -11.59 -1.09
CA TRP A 156 -9.75 -12.34 -2.02
C TRP A 156 -8.43 -12.78 -1.38
N ALA A 157 -7.80 -13.76 -2.01
CA ALA A 157 -6.48 -14.25 -1.66
C ALA A 157 -5.79 -14.81 -2.90
N VAL A 158 -4.46 -14.85 -2.89
CA VAL A 158 -3.65 -15.40 -3.98
C VAL A 158 -2.61 -16.37 -3.43
N ARG A 159 -2.38 -17.45 -4.18
CA ARG A 159 -1.26 -18.37 -3.95
C ARG A 159 -0.46 -18.51 -5.23
N VAL A 160 0.85 -18.39 -5.12
CA VAL A 160 1.78 -18.68 -6.21
C VAL A 160 1.77 -20.19 -6.49
N GLN A 161 1.73 -20.57 -7.76
CA GLN A 161 1.85 -21.95 -8.21
C GLN A 161 3.16 -22.08 -9.03
N PRO A 162 4.30 -22.41 -8.39
CA PRO A 162 5.59 -22.42 -9.06
C PRO A 162 5.66 -23.40 -10.24
N ARG A 163 5.03 -24.57 -10.10
CA ARG A 163 5.12 -25.68 -11.07
C ARG A 163 4.51 -25.34 -12.43
N ASP A 164 3.36 -24.66 -12.44
CA ASP A 164 2.65 -24.30 -13.69
C ASP A 164 2.68 -22.79 -13.98
N LYS A 165 3.54 -22.05 -13.25
CA LYS A 165 3.74 -20.60 -13.36
C LYS A 165 2.40 -19.85 -13.42
N SER A 166 1.55 -20.12 -12.44
CA SER A 166 0.23 -19.49 -12.34
C SER A 166 -0.02 -18.88 -10.97
N LEU A 167 -1.00 -18.00 -10.90
CA LEU A 167 -1.55 -17.48 -9.66
C LEU A 167 -2.91 -18.14 -9.43
N LEU A 168 -3.05 -18.87 -8.33
CA LEU A 168 -4.35 -19.36 -7.88
C LEU A 168 -5.02 -18.26 -7.06
N ILE A 169 -6.08 -17.68 -7.61
CA ILE A 169 -6.90 -16.67 -6.94
C ILE A 169 -8.06 -17.37 -6.23
N SER A 170 -8.29 -17.02 -4.98
CA SER A 170 -9.47 -17.38 -4.20
C SER A 170 -10.30 -16.13 -3.94
N ILE A 171 -11.60 -16.18 -4.19
CA ILE A 171 -12.54 -15.06 -4.07
C ILE A 171 -13.74 -15.47 -3.25
N TYR A 172 -14.31 -14.53 -2.49
CA TYR A 172 -15.54 -14.76 -1.73
C TYR A 172 -16.72 -15.12 -2.65
N GLY A 173 -17.63 -15.99 -2.21
CA GLY A 173 -18.79 -16.41 -3.00
C GLY A 173 -18.61 -17.76 -3.68
N SER A 174 -19.66 -18.22 -4.33
CA SER A 174 -19.79 -19.54 -4.94
C SER A 174 -19.82 -19.47 -6.47
N PRO A 175 -19.47 -20.54 -7.21
CA PRO A 175 -19.44 -20.49 -8.68
C PRO A 175 -20.74 -20.02 -9.36
N PRO A 176 -21.95 -20.28 -8.82
CA PRO A 176 -23.19 -19.69 -9.33
C PRO A 176 -23.22 -18.14 -9.32
N ASP A 177 -22.52 -17.50 -8.39
CA ASP A 177 -22.44 -16.03 -8.30
C ASP A 177 -21.66 -15.42 -9.48
N TYR A 178 -20.90 -16.24 -10.23
CA TYR A 178 -19.96 -15.85 -11.28
C TYR A 178 -20.34 -16.35 -12.67
N THR A 179 -21.60 -16.70 -12.90
CA THR A 179 -22.07 -17.29 -14.18
C THR A 179 -21.73 -16.48 -15.42
N LYS A 180 -21.79 -15.13 -15.34
CA LYS A 180 -21.50 -14.23 -16.47
C LYS A 180 -20.03 -14.19 -16.91
N VAL A 181 -19.09 -14.65 -16.08
CA VAL A 181 -17.64 -14.58 -16.33
C VAL A 181 -17.00 -15.95 -16.59
N LYS A 182 -17.80 -17.02 -16.55
CA LYS A 182 -17.33 -18.39 -16.80
C LYS A 182 -16.77 -18.61 -18.20
N GLU A 183 -17.19 -17.81 -19.18
CA GLU A 183 -16.75 -17.91 -20.58
C GLU A 183 -15.30 -17.46 -20.76
N THR A 184 -14.82 -16.54 -19.92
CA THR A 184 -13.45 -15.99 -20.01
C THR A 184 -12.49 -16.65 -19.03
N ILE A 185 -12.96 -16.96 -17.81
CA ILE A 185 -12.15 -17.58 -16.76
C ILE A 185 -12.95 -18.69 -16.08
N ASN A 186 -12.34 -19.88 -15.99
CA ASN A 186 -12.96 -21.04 -15.36
C ASN A 186 -12.96 -20.93 -13.83
N VAL A 187 -14.04 -20.37 -13.27
CA VAL A 187 -14.27 -20.27 -11.82
C VAL A 187 -14.78 -21.60 -11.26
N LYS A 188 -14.01 -22.19 -10.35
CA LYS A 188 -14.27 -23.48 -9.69
C LYS A 188 -14.64 -23.29 -8.23
N ARG A 189 -15.27 -24.31 -7.63
CA ARG A 189 -15.55 -24.33 -6.18
C ARG A 189 -14.25 -24.36 -5.40
N GLY A 190 -14.11 -23.47 -4.42
CA GLY A 190 -12.99 -23.41 -3.48
C GLY A 190 -13.36 -24.00 -2.11
N ARG A 191 -12.75 -23.47 -1.05
CA ARG A 191 -13.17 -23.74 0.34
C ARG A 191 -14.57 -23.17 0.60
N THR A 192 -15.21 -23.61 1.67
CA THR A 192 -16.55 -23.14 2.07
C THR A 192 -16.64 -21.61 2.03
N GLY A 193 -17.59 -21.08 1.26
CA GLY A 193 -17.79 -19.64 1.07
C GLY A 193 -16.86 -18.96 0.06
N TYR A 194 -16.00 -19.71 -0.64
CA TYR A 194 -15.07 -19.18 -1.63
C TYR A 194 -15.07 -19.99 -2.94
N SER A 195 -14.71 -19.30 -4.02
CA SER A 195 -14.46 -19.85 -5.35
C SER A 195 -13.00 -19.61 -5.73
N THR A 196 -12.49 -20.38 -6.67
CA THR A 196 -11.11 -20.23 -7.13
C THR A 196 -11.00 -20.19 -8.65
N PHE A 197 -10.01 -19.47 -9.16
CA PHE A 197 -9.64 -19.46 -10.56
C PHE A 197 -8.13 -19.23 -10.70
N LYS A 198 -7.59 -19.42 -11.90
CA LYS A 198 -6.16 -19.21 -12.18
C LYS A 198 -5.94 -18.04 -13.11
N ILE A 199 -4.81 -17.37 -12.94
CA ILE A 199 -4.25 -16.39 -13.87
C ILE A 199 -2.86 -16.87 -14.27
N LYS A 200 -2.55 -16.79 -15.55
CA LYS A 200 -1.28 -17.17 -16.17
C LYS A 200 -0.73 -16.09 -17.09
N THR A 201 -1.58 -15.22 -17.62
CA THR A 201 -1.17 -14.21 -18.59
C THR A 201 -1.60 -12.80 -18.19
N ILE A 202 -1.08 -11.80 -18.89
CA ILE A 202 -1.39 -10.39 -18.61
C ILE A 202 -2.81 -10.05 -19.06
N GLU A 203 -3.29 -10.68 -20.13
CA GLU A 203 -4.61 -10.46 -20.74
C GLU A 203 -5.75 -10.90 -19.81
N GLU A 204 -5.50 -11.89 -18.95
CA GLU A 204 -6.47 -12.38 -17.96
C GLU A 204 -6.64 -11.42 -16.77
N ILE A 205 -5.71 -10.46 -16.57
CA ILE A 205 -5.70 -9.60 -15.38
C ILE A 205 -6.94 -8.71 -15.33
N ASP A 206 -7.34 -8.06 -16.42
CA ASP A 206 -8.51 -7.16 -16.40
C ASP A 206 -9.80 -7.91 -16.04
N THR A 207 -9.97 -9.11 -16.60
CA THR A 207 -11.07 -10.00 -16.24
C THR A 207 -10.99 -10.38 -14.76
N ALA A 208 -9.81 -10.74 -14.26
CA ALA A 208 -9.61 -11.10 -12.86
C ALA A 208 -9.95 -9.95 -11.90
N ILE A 209 -9.54 -8.71 -12.22
CA ILE A 209 -9.89 -7.53 -11.43
C ILE A 209 -11.41 -7.33 -11.39
N GLY A 210 -12.09 -7.49 -12.53
CA GLY A 210 -13.56 -7.43 -12.59
C GLY A 210 -14.23 -8.46 -11.68
N ILE A 211 -13.72 -9.69 -11.66
CA ILE A 211 -14.21 -10.77 -10.79
C ILE A 211 -13.97 -10.43 -9.31
N ILE A 212 -12.77 -9.96 -8.97
CA ILE A 212 -12.40 -9.59 -7.60
C ILE A 212 -13.25 -8.42 -7.08
N ARG A 213 -13.53 -7.43 -7.94
CA ARG A 213 -14.46 -6.32 -7.64
C ARG A 213 -15.86 -6.81 -7.34
N TYR A 214 -16.38 -7.76 -8.13
CA TYR A 214 -17.67 -8.37 -7.85
C TYR A 214 -17.68 -9.10 -6.50
N ALA A 215 -16.61 -9.87 -6.20
CA ALA A 215 -16.46 -10.58 -4.93
C ALA A 215 -16.45 -9.63 -3.71
N PHE A 216 -15.77 -8.47 -3.83
CA PHE A 216 -15.76 -7.42 -2.82
C PHE A 216 -17.18 -6.91 -2.52
N ASN A 217 -17.93 -6.57 -3.58
CA ASN A 217 -19.29 -6.08 -3.45
C ASN A 217 -20.23 -7.13 -2.86
N LEU A 218 -20.06 -8.40 -3.24
CA LEU A 218 -20.82 -9.52 -2.67
C LEU A 218 -20.54 -9.67 -1.18
N LYS A 219 -19.28 -9.54 -0.76
CA LYS A 219 -18.88 -9.66 0.65
C LYS A 219 -19.37 -8.49 1.50
N ARG A 220 -19.42 -7.26 0.96
CA ARG A 220 -19.91 -6.07 1.68
C ARG A 220 -21.42 -6.06 1.94
N ARG A 221 -22.20 -6.81 1.14
CA ARG A 221 -23.67 -6.87 1.25
C ARG A 221 -24.16 -7.88 2.31
N ARG A 222 -23.25 -8.63 2.91
CA ARG A 222 -23.53 -9.64 3.94
C ARG A 222 -22.84 -9.23 5.23
#